data_AF-A0A949RBK2-F1
#
_entry.id   AF-A0A949RBK2-F1
#
_cell.length_a   1.000
_cell.length_b   1.000
_cell.length_c   1.000
_cell.angle_alpha   90.00
_cell.angle_beta   90.00
_cell.angle_gamma   90.00
#
_symmetry.space_group_name_H-M   'P 1'
#
loop_
_entity.id
_entity.type
_entity.pdbx_description
1 polymer ?
#
loop_
_entity_poly.entity_id
_entity_poly.type
_entity_poly.pdbx_seq_one_letter_code
_entity_poly.pdbx_strand_id
1 'polypeptide(L)'
;MRTLFTLTSVCCLIALHAQQQVRITRWDAIRADNALIKGRAAKAALQATGMPEEQQALVLSNSTPELLPASLRNDSARQANAPYLANYAAYRVFSFHEDTVPFTVVMLPAKDNIHMPEDLRPTADLFIAVVDSGLADAAPARQRPEISRGPRWKDLPQATILTPADVYATYDLGADAVARQALADAGMSVPEIEAVAFRSHERNWPDGIDSFEERTKLISSFARYKAYVGATWDDKVVLIVPVEKNKRMPKLMRPYVDIYLVYAKSAVAVKSKRRK
;
A
#
# COMPACT_ATOMS: atom_id res chain seq x y z
N MET A 1 -34.72 40.50 1.73
CA MET A 1 -34.51 39.14 1.17
C MET A 1 -33.09 39.03 0.66
N ARG A 2 -32.23 38.29 1.35
CA ARG A 2 -31.04 37.59 0.81
C ARG A 2 -30.37 36.85 1.97
N THR A 3 -30.79 35.62 2.17
CA THR A 3 -30.19 34.64 3.08
C THR A 3 -28.92 34.09 2.41
N LEU A 4 -27.75 34.33 3.02
CA LEU A 4 -26.54 33.58 2.70
C LEU A 4 -26.58 32.26 3.49
N PHE A 5 -26.65 31.14 2.75
CA PHE A 5 -26.35 29.81 3.27
C PHE A 5 -24.82 29.63 3.26
N THR A 6 -24.19 29.63 4.42
CA THR A 6 -22.86 29.05 4.61
C THR A 6 -23.01 27.60 5.05
N LEU A 7 -22.76 26.67 4.14
CA LEU A 7 -22.55 25.25 4.45
C LEU A 7 -21.20 25.11 5.16
N THR A 8 -21.21 24.96 6.48
CA THR A 8 -20.04 24.53 7.24
C THR A 8 -19.98 23.00 7.17
N SER A 9 -19.12 22.47 6.29
CA SER A 9 -18.69 21.06 6.34
C SER A 9 -17.94 20.83 7.64
N VAL A 10 -18.56 20.10 8.57
CA VAL A 10 -17.89 19.57 9.76
C VAL A 10 -17.10 18.34 9.34
N CYS A 11 -15.83 18.54 8.98
CA CYS A 11 -14.85 17.46 9.02
C CYS A 11 -14.56 17.16 10.49
N CYS A 12 -15.15 16.09 11.02
CA CYS A 12 -14.75 15.51 12.30
C CYS A 12 -13.32 14.98 12.19
N LEU A 13 -12.36 15.81 12.60
CA LEU A 13 -10.99 15.41 12.90
C LEU A 13 -11.02 14.57 14.17
N ILE A 14 -10.93 13.26 14.00
CA ILE A 14 -10.78 12.29 15.09
C ILE A 14 -9.45 12.60 15.79
N ALA A 15 -9.50 12.99 17.06
CA ALA A 15 -8.32 13.01 17.91
C ALA A 15 -7.83 11.56 18.06
N LEU A 16 -6.76 11.22 17.32
CA LEU A 16 -6.03 9.97 17.45
C LEU A 16 -5.44 9.84 18.85
N HIS A 17 -6.18 9.25 19.78
CA HIS A 17 -5.52 8.33 20.70
C HIS A 17 -5.07 7.15 19.84
N ALA A 18 -3.78 6.83 19.87
CA ALA A 18 -3.19 5.75 19.08
C ALA A 18 -3.89 4.42 19.43
N GLN A 19 -4.94 4.07 18.69
CA GLN A 19 -5.61 2.79 18.84
C GLN A 19 -4.59 1.71 18.49
N GLN A 20 -4.16 0.95 19.49
CA GLN A 20 -3.12 -0.06 19.33
C GLN A 20 -3.62 -1.14 18.37
N GLN A 21 -2.91 -1.30 17.25
CA GLN A 21 -3.20 -2.38 16.30
C GLN A 21 -2.87 -3.72 16.95
N VAL A 22 -3.73 -4.71 16.74
CA VAL A 22 -3.61 -6.06 17.27
C VAL A 22 -3.80 -7.10 16.18
N ARG A 23 -3.31 -8.30 16.45
CA ARG A 23 -3.53 -9.49 15.62
C ARG A 23 -4.38 -10.48 16.39
N ILE A 24 -5.37 -11.05 15.72
CA ILE A 24 -6.16 -12.15 16.27
C ILE A 24 -5.40 -13.44 15.95
N THR A 25 -4.85 -14.08 16.98
CA THR A 25 -3.99 -15.27 16.83
C THR A 25 -4.77 -16.58 17.02
N ARG A 26 -5.96 -16.50 17.61
CA ARG A 26 -6.76 -17.66 18.00
C ARG A 26 -8.21 -17.51 17.56
N TRP A 27 -8.71 -18.53 16.86
CA TRP A 27 -10.09 -18.56 16.36
C TRP A 27 -11.12 -18.80 17.47
N ASP A 28 -10.75 -19.58 18.49
CA ASP A 28 -11.58 -19.95 19.64
C ASP A 28 -11.68 -18.85 20.70
N ALA A 29 -10.83 -17.82 20.58
CA ALA A 29 -10.89 -16.62 21.40
C ALA A 29 -11.94 -15.61 20.92
N ILE A 30 -12.40 -15.70 19.67
CA ILE A 30 -13.45 -14.83 19.13
C ILE A 30 -14.79 -15.25 19.73
N ARG A 31 -15.53 -14.28 20.29
CA ARG A 31 -16.91 -14.49 20.72
C ARG A 31 -17.84 -13.94 19.64
N ALA A 32 -18.45 -14.85 18.88
CA ALA A 32 -19.46 -14.47 17.90
C ALA A 32 -20.80 -14.08 18.54
N ASP A 33 -21.03 -14.50 19.78
CA ASP A 33 -22.11 -13.96 20.58
C ASP A 33 -21.72 -12.57 21.10
N ASN A 34 -22.17 -11.56 20.37
CA ASN A 34 -21.94 -10.18 20.72
C ASN A 34 -22.88 -9.67 21.85
N ALA A 35 -23.69 -10.52 22.47
CA ALA A 35 -24.42 -10.17 23.70
C ALA A 35 -23.47 -9.67 24.80
N LEU A 36 -22.23 -10.17 24.82
CA LEU A 36 -21.17 -9.74 25.74
C LEU A 36 -20.88 -8.23 25.64
N ILE A 37 -20.80 -7.69 24.42
CA ILE A 37 -20.51 -6.26 24.19
C ILE A 37 -21.68 -5.38 24.67
N LYS A 38 -22.90 -5.93 24.70
CA LYS A 38 -24.10 -5.24 25.18
C LYS A 38 -24.33 -5.43 26.69
N GLY A 39 -23.48 -6.21 27.35
CA GLY A 39 -23.50 -6.47 28.79
C GLY A 39 -23.17 -5.26 29.64
N ARG A 40 -23.46 -5.35 30.95
CA ARG A 40 -23.24 -4.24 31.89
C ARG A 40 -21.76 -3.88 32.01
N ALA A 41 -20.89 -4.87 32.12
CA ALA A 41 -19.44 -4.66 32.26
C ALA A 41 -18.85 -3.98 31.01
N ALA A 42 -19.19 -4.48 29.82
CA ALA A 42 -18.74 -3.90 28.56
C ALA A 42 -19.24 -2.46 28.35
N LYS A 43 -20.50 -2.16 28.67
CA LYS A 43 -21.04 -0.79 28.58
C LYS A 43 -20.35 0.19 29.53
N ALA A 44 -20.08 -0.23 30.77
CA ALA A 44 -19.35 0.60 31.72
C ALA A 44 -17.92 0.88 31.25
N ALA A 45 -17.22 -0.13 30.70
CA ALA A 45 -15.91 0.04 30.12
C ALA A 45 -15.92 0.94 28.88
N LEU A 46 -16.91 0.79 28.00
CA LEU A 46 -17.10 1.65 26.82
C LEU A 46 -17.34 3.11 27.23
N GLN A 47 -18.17 3.37 28.24
CA GLN A 47 -18.37 4.72 28.77
C GLN A 47 -17.08 5.32 29.35
N ALA A 48 -16.29 4.50 30.05
CA ALA A 48 -15.02 4.92 30.63
C ALA A 48 -13.95 5.31 29.59
N THR A 49 -14.13 4.93 28.32
CA THR A 49 -13.24 5.38 27.23
C THR A 49 -13.34 6.89 26.95
N GLY A 50 -14.42 7.55 27.38
CA GLY A 50 -14.70 8.95 27.05
C GLY A 50 -15.07 9.20 25.58
N MET A 51 -15.37 8.15 24.80
CA MET A 51 -15.85 8.30 23.42
C MET A 51 -17.19 9.07 23.38
N PRO A 52 -17.45 9.87 22.34
CA PRO A 52 -18.75 10.49 22.12
C PRO A 52 -19.88 9.46 22.06
N GLU A 53 -21.08 9.82 22.53
CA GLU A 53 -22.24 8.91 22.57
C GLU A 53 -22.56 8.28 21.21
N GLU A 54 -22.42 9.05 20.12
CA GLU A 54 -22.61 8.55 18.75
C GLU A 54 -21.64 7.41 18.41
N GLN A 55 -20.38 7.49 18.85
CA GLN A 55 -19.38 6.45 18.63
C GLN A 55 -19.65 5.23 19.52
N GLN A 56 -20.08 5.45 20.77
CA GLN A 56 -20.50 4.36 21.63
C GLN A 56 -21.71 3.60 21.05
N ALA A 57 -22.68 4.33 20.51
CA ALA A 57 -23.83 3.75 19.83
C ALA A 57 -23.41 2.93 18.60
N LEU A 58 -22.44 3.43 17.81
CA LEU A 58 -21.89 2.72 16.66
C LEU A 58 -21.23 1.39 17.06
N VAL A 59 -20.45 1.37 18.14
CA VAL A 59 -19.84 0.13 18.66
C VAL A 59 -20.93 -0.91 18.97
N LEU A 60 -22.00 -0.50 19.65
CA LEU A 60 -23.08 -1.40 20.06
C LEU A 60 -23.97 -1.83 18.88
N SER A 61 -24.18 -0.98 17.87
CA SER A 61 -24.97 -1.31 16.68
C SER A 61 -24.19 -2.19 15.72
N ASN A 62 -22.88 -2.01 15.62
CA ASN A 62 -22.01 -2.72 14.70
C ASN A 62 -21.31 -3.92 15.34
N SER A 63 -21.74 -4.32 16.53
CA SER A 63 -21.36 -5.57 17.17
C SER A 63 -22.51 -6.56 17.13
N THR A 64 -23.07 -6.90 15.96
CA THR A 64 -24.13 -7.92 15.88
C THR A 64 -23.69 -9.12 15.04
N PRO A 65 -24.17 -10.34 15.35
CA PRO A 65 -23.76 -11.55 14.62
C PRO A 65 -24.06 -11.48 13.11
N GLU A 66 -25.08 -10.72 12.71
CA GLU A 66 -25.48 -10.57 11.31
C GLU A 66 -24.43 -9.81 10.49
N LEU A 67 -23.70 -8.90 11.13
CA LEU A 67 -22.63 -8.12 10.52
C LEU A 67 -21.30 -8.88 10.46
N LEU A 68 -21.18 -10.02 11.16
CA LEU A 68 -20.02 -10.89 11.01
C LEU A 68 -20.00 -11.49 9.59
N PRO A 69 -18.83 -11.50 8.93
CA PRO A 69 -18.63 -12.25 7.69
C PRO A 69 -19.05 -13.71 7.87
N ALA A 70 -19.59 -14.33 6.82
CA ALA A 70 -20.13 -15.69 6.88
C ALA A 70 -19.11 -16.69 7.47
N SER A 71 -17.83 -16.54 7.10
CA SER A 71 -16.72 -17.36 7.56
C SER A 71 -16.33 -17.18 9.03
N LEU A 72 -16.92 -16.22 9.76
CA LEU A 72 -16.69 -15.98 11.19
C LEU A 72 -17.89 -16.27 12.09
N ARG A 73 -19.07 -16.59 11.53
CA ARG A 73 -20.31 -16.68 12.31
C ARG A 73 -20.36 -17.84 13.29
N ASN A 74 -19.83 -19.01 12.92
CA ASN A 74 -19.84 -20.21 13.76
C ASN A 74 -18.43 -20.78 13.97
N ASP A 75 -18.28 -21.66 14.97
CA ASP A 75 -16.99 -22.24 15.36
C ASP A 75 -16.31 -23.00 14.21
N SER A 76 -17.05 -23.84 13.49
CA SER A 76 -16.52 -24.61 12.36
C SER A 76 -15.95 -23.69 11.26
N ALA A 77 -16.66 -22.61 10.94
CA ALA A 77 -16.21 -21.63 9.97
C ALA A 77 -14.97 -20.87 10.45
N ARG A 78 -14.93 -20.46 11.73
CA ARG A 78 -13.77 -19.81 12.34
C ARG A 78 -12.55 -20.73 12.35
N GLN A 79 -12.73 -21.99 12.69
CA GLN A 79 -11.67 -22.99 12.69
C GLN A 79 -11.11 -23.22 11.28
N ALA A 80 -11.98 -23.39 10.29
CA ALA A 80 -11.56 -23.55 8.88
C ALA A 80 -10.78 -22.33 8.36
N ASN A 81 -11.09 -21.14 8.86
CA ASN A 81 -10.46 -19.88 8.45
C ASN A 81 -9.40 -19.37 9.42
N ALA A 82 -9.00 -20.16 10.43
CA ALA A 82 -8.04 -19.77 11.45
C ALA A 82 -6.73 -19.18 10.89
N PRO A 83 -6.14 -19.72 9.79
CA PRO A 83 -4.91 -19.15 9.21
C PRO A 83 -5.05 -17.71 8.72
N TYR A 84 -6.26 -17.27 8.39
CA TYR A 84 -6.52 -15.93 7.85
C TYR A 84 -6.79 -14.88 8.92
N LEU A 85 -7.10 -15.28 10.16
CA LEU A 85 -7.47 -14.35 11.23
C LEU A 85 -6.37 -13.34 11.57
N ALA A 86 -5.11 -13.77 11.49
CA ALA A 86 -3.97 -12.93 11.78
C ALA A 86 -3.69 -11.87 10.69
N ASN A 87 -4.43 -11.89 9.58
CA ASN A 87 -4.32 -10.96 8.46
C ASN A 87 -5.32 -9.80 8.54
N TYR A 88 -6.27 -9.84 9.46
CA TYR A 88 -7.14 -8.69 9.71
C TYR A 88 -6.32 -7.50 10.23
N ALA A 89 -6.60 -6.32 9.71
CA ALA A 89 -6.29 -5.07 10.38
C ALA A 89 -7.32 -4.87 11.51
N ALA A 90 -6.90 -5.10 12.74
CA ALA A 90 -7.73 -4.98 13.94
C ALA A 90 -7.13 -3.97 14.92
N TYR A 91 -7.99 -3.19 15.58
CA TYR A 91 -7.56 -2.14 16.51
C TYR A 91 -8.29 -2.28 17.84
N ARG A 92 -7.57 -2.17 18.97
CA ARG A 92 -8.20 -2.17 20.30
C ARG A 92 -9.09 -0.94 20.46
N VAL A 93 -10.31 -1.16 20.97
CA VAL A 93 -11.27 -0.09 21.29
C VAL A 93 -11.33 0.09 22.80
N PHE A 94 -11.64 -0.98 23.53
CA PHE A 94 -11.63 -1.03 25.00
C PHE A 94 -11.54 -2.48 25.49
N SER A 95 -11.19 -2.66 26.76
CA SER A 95 -11.14 -3.96 27.42
C SER A 95 -12.06 -3.96 28.63
N PHE A 96 -12.61 -5.13 28.95
CA PHE A 96 -13.49 -5.35 30.08
C PHE A 96 -13.30 -6.78 30.61
N HIS A 97 -13.85 -7.04 31.79
CA HIS A 97 -13.86 -8.37 32.36
C HIS A 97 -15.31 -8.84 32.49
N GLU A 98 -15.57 -10.09 32.12
CA GLU A 98 -16.78 -10.79 32.48
C GLU A 98 -16.35 -11.97 33.37
N ASP A 99 -16.83 -11.97 34.61
CA ASP A 99 -16.33 -12.84 35.68
C ASP A 99 -14.80 -12.75 35.86
N THR A 100 -14.08 -13.82 35.52
CA THR A 100 -12.62 -13.91 35.61
C THR A 100 -11.94 -13.85 34.24
N VAL A 101 -12.70 -13.65 33.15
CA VAL A 101 -12.18 -13.71 31.79
C VAL A 101 -11.98 -12.30 31.24
N PRO A 102 -10.74 -11.92 30.89
CA PRO A 102 -10.47 -10.63 30.26
C PRO A 102 -10.84 -10.68 28.77
N PHE A 103 -11.61 -9.69 28.34
CA PHE A 103 -12.02 -9.50 26.96
C PHE A 103 -11.56 -8.13 26.46
N THR A 104 -11.22 -8.08 25.18
CA THR A 104 -10.97 -6.85 24.45
C THR A 104 -11.91 -6.77 23.26
N VAL A 105 -12.58 -5.63 23.12
CA VAL A 105 -13.33 -5.30 21.92
C VAL A 105 -12.38 -4.71 20.90
N VAL A 106 -12.33 -5.34 19.73
CA VAL A 106 -11.52 -4.89 18.59
C VAL A 106 -12.40 -4.41 17.45
N MET A 107 -11.97 -3.35 16.80
CA MET A 107 -12.57 -2.83 15.57
C MET A 107 -11.88 -3.46 14.36
N LEU A 108 -12.66 -3.90 13.39
CA LEU A 108 -12.24 -4.35 12.08
C LEU A 108 -12.77 -3.37 11.02
N PRO A 109 -12.00 -2.34 10.62
CA PRO A 109 -12.48 -1.37 9.64
C PRO A 109 -12.61 -2.01 8.27
N ALA A 110 -13.74 -1.80 7.59
CA ALA A 110 -13.95 -2.38 6.26
C ALA A 110 -12.91 -1.88 5.25
N LYS A 111 -12.58 -0.59 5.31
CA LYS A 111 -11.59 0.06 4.43
C LYS A 111 -10.18 -0.53 4.55
N ASP A 112 -9.80 -0.97 5.75
CA ASP A 112 -8.44 -1.47 6.03
C ASP A 112 -8.34 -2.99 5.78
N ASN A 113 -9.48 -3.65 5.54
CA ASN A 113 -9.61 -5.10 5.36
C ASN A 113 -10.09 -5.50 3.95
N ILE A 114 -9.97 -4.60 2.96
CA ILE A 114 -10.33 -4.89 1.56
C ILE A 114 -9.53 -6.05 0.94
N HIS A 115 -8.34 -6.35 1.48
CA HIS A 115 -7.48 -7.44 1.03
C HIS A 115 -7.98 -8.82 1.48
N MET A 116 -8.92 -8.88 2.43
CA MET A 116 -9.46 -10.14 2.90
C MET A 116 -10.30 -10.82 1.79
N PRO A 117 -10.34 -12.16 1.74
CA PRO A 117 -11.26 -12.91 0.88
C PRO A 117 -12.71 -12.47 1.08
N GLU A 118 -13.54 -12.61 0.05
CA GLU A 118 -14.93 -12.10 0.04
C GLU A 118 -15.74 -12.57 1.27
N ASP A 119 -15.69 -13.86 1.60
CA ASP A 119 -16.43 -14.45 2.73
C ASP A 119 -15.90 -14.06 4.12
N LEU A 120 -14.71 -13.44 4.17
CA LEU A 120 -14.06 -12.93 5.38
C LEU A 120 -14.06 -11.39 5.42
N ARG A 121 -14.43 -10.71 4.35
CA ARG A 121 -14.33 -9.26 4.27
C ARG A 121 -15.48 -8.60 5.04
N PRO A 122 -15.20 -7.69 6.01
CA PRO A 122 -16.24 -6.88 6.62
C PRO A 122 -16.85 -5.94 5.58
N THR A 123 -18.18 -5.86 5.52
CA THR A 123 -18.90 -4.94 4.62
C THR A 123 -19.06 -3.54 5.22
N ALA A 124 -18.88 -3.42 6.53
CA ALA A 124 -18.85 -2.19 7.31
C ALA A 124 -17.84 -2.34 8.46
N ASP A 125 -17.54 -1.25 9.15
CA ASP A 125 -16.71 -1.29 10.35
C ASP A 125 -17.42 -2.14 11.42
N LEU A 126 -16.76 -3.23 11.82
CA LEU A 126 -17.31 -4.28 12.67
C LEU A 126 -16.59 -4.30 14.01
N PHE A 127 -17.32 -4.57 15.09
CA PHE A 127 -16.74 -4.71 16.43
C PHE A 127 -16.98 -6.12 16.96
N ILE A 128 -15.92 -6.76 17.44
CA ILE A 128 -15.96 -8.12 17.98
C ILE A 128 -15.26 -8.20 19.33
N ALA A 129 -15.78 -9.03 20.23
CA ALA A 129 -15.14 -9.34 21.49
C ALA A 129 -14.20 -10.53 21.31
N VAL A 130 -12.96 -10.37 21.77
CA VAL A 130 -11.93 -11.40 21.73
C VAL A 130 -11.37 -11.58 23.13
N VAL A 131 -11.22 -12.82 23.58
CA VAL A 131 -10.50 -13.12 24.83
C VAL A 131 -9.06 -12.66 24.69
N ASP A 132 -8.52 -11.96 25.68
CA ASP A 132 -7.20 -11.31 25.58
C ASP A 132 -6.07 -12.28 25.20
N SER A 133 -6.12 -13.53 25.68
CA SER A 133 -5.15 -14.59 25.32
C SER A 133 -5.11 -14.96 23.83
N GLY A 134 -6.11 -14.54 23.05
CA GLY A 134 -6.17 -14.71 21.60
C GLY A 134 -5.76 -13.49 20.80
N LEU A 135 -5.26 -12.46 21.48
CA LEU A 135 -4.70 -11.27 20.86
C LEU A 135 -3.19 -11.25 21.04
N ALA A 136 -2.49 -10.83 20.01
CA ALA A 136 -1.10 -10.40 20.10
C ALA A 136 -1.03 -8.94 19.66
N ASP A 137 -0.14 -8.17 20.28
CA ASP A 137 0.16 -6.83 19.80
C ASP A 137 0.69 -6.96 18.37
N ALA A 138 0.11 -6.19 17.44
CA ALA A 138 0.72 -6.10 16.13
C ALA A 138 2.08 -5.43 16.33
N ALA A 139 3.16 -6.10 15.90
CA ALA A 139 4.45 -5.44 15.79
C ALA A 139 4.21 -4.09 15.09
N PRO A 140 4.79 -2.98 15.58
CA PRO A 140 4.51 -1.65 15.04
C PRO A 140 4.58 -1.78 13.53
N ALA A 141 3.46 -1.43 12.86
CA ALA A 141 3.31 -1.65 11.44
C ALA A 141 4.62 -1.22 10.80
N ARG A 142 5.41 -2.17 10.27
CA ARG A 142 6.53 -1.81 9.41
C ARG A 142 5.88 -0.90 8.40
N GLN A 143 6.23 0.39 8.46
CA GLN A 143 5.63 1.42 7.64
C GLN A 143 5.59 0.83 6.25
N ARG A 144 4.37 0.56 5.73
CA ARG A 144 4.26 -0.04 4.39
C ARG A 144 5.13 0.88 3.52
N PRO A 145 6.19 0.38 2.87
CA PRO A 145 7.03 1.25 2.06
C PRO A 145 6.08 1.98 1.13
N GLU A 146 6.11 3.32 1.15
CA GLU A 146 5.23 4.11 0.30
C GLU A 146 5.41 3.59 -1.12
N ILE A 147 4.36 3.02 -1.72
CA ILE A 147 4.49 2.48 -3.07
C ILE A 147 4.67 3.69 -3.99
N SER A 148 5.92 3.97 -4.34
CA SER A 148 6.23 5.10 -5.20
C SER A 148 5.69 4.83 -6.61
N ARG A 149 5.05 5.85 -7.18
CA ARG A 149 4.68 5.86 -8.60
C ARG A 149 5.90 6.03 -9.50
N GLY A 150 7.05 6.40 -8.94
CA GLY A 150 8.28 6.72 -9.65
C GLY A 150 8.68 8.20 -9.46
N PRO A 151 9.94 8.54 -9.75
CA PRO A 151 10.45 9.90 -9.61
C PRO A 151 9.78 10.87 -10.59
N ARG A 152 9.65 12.13 -10.16
CA ARG A 152 9.12 13.20 -11.00
C ARG A 152 10.09 13.52 -12.16
N TRP A 153 9.64 13.28 -13.39
CA TRP A 153 10.48 13.46 -14.60
C TRP A 153 10.26 14.77 -15.37
N LYS A 154 9.18 15.51 -15.10
CA LYS A 154 8.78 16.69 -15.92
C LYS A 154 9.81 17.80 -15.98
N ASP A 155 10.63 17.91 -14.93
CA ASP A 155 11.65 18.95 -14.80
C ASP A 155 13.06 18.44 -15.16
N LEU A 156 13.18 17.16 -15.54
CA LEU A 156 14.45 16.53 -15.86
C LEU A 156 14.85 16.78 -17.33
N PRO A 157 16.15 16.75 -17.65
CA PRO A 157 16.62 16.86 -19.02
C PRO A 157 16.09 15.71 -19.90
N GLN A 158 15.63 16.04 -21.10
CA GLN A 158 15.24 15.00 -22.07
C GLN A 158 16.49 14.29 -22.60
N ALA A 159 16.42 12.98 -22.73
CA ALA A 159 17.44 12.13 -23.31
C ALA A 159 16.98 11.50 -24.63
N THR A 160 17.93 11.23 -25.51
CA THR A 160 17.76 10.49 -26.76
C THR A 160 18.71 9.30 -26.75
N ILE A 161 18.16 8.10 -26.92
CA ILE A 161 18.93 6.85 -26.99
C ILE A 161 19.56 6.78 -28.38
N LEU A 162 20.90 6.80 -28.45
CA LEU A 162 21.69 6.74 -29.67
C LEU A 162 22.02 5.30 -30.06
N THR A 163 22.42 4.49 -29.07
CA THR A 163 22.79 3.09 -29.27
C THR A 163 21.85 2.19 -28.47
N PRO A 164 20.69 1.82 -29.01
CA PRO A 164 19.72 1.00 -28.31
C PRO A 164 20.22 -0.31 -27.70
N ALA A 165 21.17 -0.96 -28.37
CA ALA A 165 21.71 -2.25 -27.97
C ALA A 165 22.53 -2.19 -26.66
N ASP A 166 23.05 -1.02 -26.29
CA ASP A 166 23.90 -0.82 -25.10
C ASP A 166 23.07 -0.65 -23.81
N VAL A 167 21.89 -1.27 -23.77
CA VAL A 167 21.01 -1.27 -22.60
C VAL A 167 21.46 -2.37 -21.64
N TYR A 168 21.64 -2.00 -20.37
CA TYR A 168 21.93 -2.95 -19.31
C TYR A 168 20.63 -3.54 -18.75
N ALA A 169 20.04 -4.47 -19.50
CA ALA A 169 18.70 -5.01 -19.24
C ALA A 169 18.55 -5.80 -17.92
N THR A 170 19.64 -6.37 -17.42
CA THR A 170 19.68 -7.20 -16.20
C THR A 170 20.49 -6.57 -15.08
N TYR A 171 20.84 -5.28 -15.20
CA TYR A 171 21.66 -4.60 -14.19
C TYR A 171 20.89 -4.43 -12.88
N ASP A 172 21.45 -4.97 -11.81
CA ASP A 172 20.88 -4.89 -10.48
C ASP A 172 21.24 -3.57 -9.80
N LEU A 173 20.43 -2.56 -10.10
CA LEU A 173 20.55 -1.24 -9.48
C LEU A 173 20.30 -1.29 -7.96
N GLY A 174 19.54 -2.27 -7.46
CA GLY A 174 19.24 -2.41 -6.03
C GLY A 174 20.43 -2.89 -5.20
N ALA A 175 21.32 -3.67 -5.80
CA ALA A 175 22.55 -4.14 -5.18
C ALA A 175 23.72 -3.13 -5.30
N ASP A 176 23.66 -2.20 -6.26
CA ASP A 176 24.74 -1.24 -6.51
C ASP A 176 24.64 0.00 -5.59
N ALA A 177 25.54 0.08 -4.60
CA ALA A 177 25.58 1.19 -3.66
C ALA A 177 25.88 2.55 -4.32
N VAL A 178 26.71 2.57 -5.38
CA VAL A 178 27.07 3.80 -6.10
C VAL A 178 25.87 4.30 -6.90
N ALA A 179 25.16 3.40 -7.58
CA ALA A 179 23.95 3.74 -8.31
C ALA A 179 22.85 4.27 -7.38
N ARG A 180 22.65 3.63 -6.22
CA ARG A 180 21.66 4.07 -5.22
C ARG A 180 22.01 5.44 -4.64
N GLN A 181 23.29 5.69 -4.35
CA GLN A 181 23.73 7.00 -3.88
C GLN A 181 23.49 8.07 -4.96
N ALA A 182 23.80 7.79 -6.22
CA ALA A 182 23.58 8.74 -7.31
C ALA A 182 22.09 9.08 -7.52
N LEU A 183 21.17 8.13 -7.28
CA LEU A 183 19.73 8.40 -7.29
C LEU A 183 19.30 9.28 -6.10
N ALA A 184 19.85 9.02 -4.92
CA ALA A 184 19.60 9.85 -3.74
C ALA A 184 20.12 11.29 -3.97
N ASP A 185 21.32 11.44 -4.53
CA ASP A 185 21.92 12.73 -4.88
C ASP A 185 21.12 13.48 -5.96
N ALA A 186 20.44 12.74 -6.84
CA ALA A 186 19.48 13.29 -7.80
C ALA A 186 18.14 13.74 -7.17
N GLY A 187 18.00 13.60 -5.85
CA GLY A 187 16.84 14.04 -5.07
C GLY A 187 15.72 13.01 -4.98
N MET A 188 15.98 11.73 -5.30
CA MET A 188 14.98 10.68 -5.16
C MET A 188 14.88 10.20 -3.71
N SER A 189 13.63 10.03 -3.25
CA SER A 189 13.32 9.37 -1.98
C SER A 189 13.63 7.88 -2.03
N VAL A 190 13.84 7.25 -0.87
CA VAL A 190 14.08 5.79 -0.77
C VAL A 190 13.02 4.97 -1.53
N PRO A 191 11.70 5.25 -1.42
CA PRO A 191 10.73 4.46 -2.15
C PRO A 191 10.77 4.68 -3.67
N GLU A 192 11.19 5.86 -4.15
CA GLU A 192 11.44 6.09 -5.58
C GLU A 192 12.66 5.30 -6.05
N ILE A 193 13.73 5.24 -5.26
CA ILE A 193 14.94 4.44 -5.55
C ILE A 193 14.57 2.97 -5.68
N GLU A 194 13.78 2.42 -4.75
CA GLU A 194 13.32 1.03 -4.81
C GLU A 194 12.42 0.77 -6.04
N ALA A 195 11.54 1.72 -6.38
CA ALA A 195 10.72 1.62 -7.59
C ALA A 195 11.56 1.65 -8.88
N VAL A 196 12.61 2.48 -8.91
CA VAL A 196 13.57 2.54 -10.03
C VAL A 196 14.32 1.23 -10.15
N ALA A 197 14.90 0.74 -9.05
CA ALA A 197 15.64 -0.51 -9.00
C ALA A 197 14.80 -1.71 -9.45
N PHE A 198 13.54 -1.78 -8.99
CA PHE A 198 12.64 -2.86 -9.38
C PHE A 198 12.29 -2.79 -10.86
N ARG A 199 11.86 -1.63 -11.38
CA ARG A 199 11.37 -1.48 -12.76
C ARG A 199 12.47 -1.21 -13.79
N SER A 200 13.74 -1.21 -13.38
CA SER A 200 14.89 -1.11 -14.30
C SER A 200 15.31 -2.46 -14.89
N HIS A 201 14.79 -3.56 -14.36
CA HIS A 201 15.14 -4.91 -14.79
C HIS A 201 14.15 -5.44 -15.84
N GLU A 202 14.65 -6.12 -16.88
CA GLU A 202 13.86 -6.61 -18.02
C GLU A 202 12.61 -7.40 -17.65
N ARG A 203 12.67 -8.29 -16.65
CA ARG A 203 11.51 -9.04 -16.12
C ARG A 203 10.29 -8.17 -15.72
N ASN A 204 10.49 -6.86 -15.52
CA ASN A 204 9.47 -5.90 -15.12
C ASN A 204 9.14 -4.89 -16.24
N TRP A 205 9.65 -5.11 -17.45
CA TRP A 205 9.33 -4.33 -18.64
C TRP A 205 8.12 -4.92 -19.40
N PRO A 206 7.56 -4.22 -20.40
CA PRO A 206 6.49 -4.75 -21.23
C PRO A 206 6.87 -6.07 -21.94
N ASP A 207 5.89 -6.95 -22.15
CA ASP A 207 6.03 -8.31 -22.68
C ASP A 207 6.87 -8.44 -23.96
N GLY A 208 6.96 -7.39 -24.78
CA GLY A 208 7.77 -7.42 -26.00
C GLY A 208 9.25 -7.18 -25.79
N ILE A 209 9.68 -6.82 -24.59
CA ILE A 209 11.05 -6.45 -24.28
C ILE A 209 11.54 -7.02 -22.95
N ASP A 210 10.75 -7.89 -22.32
CA ASP A 210 11.00 -8.46 -21.00
C ASP A 210 12.05 -9.58 -20.97
N SER A 211 12.46 -10.04 -22.15
CA SER A 211 13.46 -11.08 -22.39
C SER A 211 14.38 -10.67 -23.53
N PHE A 212 15.56 -11.29 -23.58
CA PHE A 212 16.54 -11.04 -24.65
C PHE A 212 15.99 -11.34 -26.05
N GLU A 213 15.27 -12.45 -26.20
CA GLU A 213 14.73 -12.90 -27.49
C GLU A 213 13.69 -11.93 -28.04
N GLU A 214 12.74 -11.48 -27.22
CA GLU A 214 11.71 -10.52 -27.64
C GLU A 214 12.31 -9.13 -27.83
N ARG A 215 13.18 -8.68 -26.91
CA ARG A 215 13.84 -7.37 -27.00
C ARG A 215 14.66 -7.23 -28.28
N THR A 216 15.42 -8.25 -28.68
CA THR A 216 16.29 -8.17 -29.86
C THR A 216 15.51 -7.86 -31.13
N LYS A 217 14.26 -8.36 -31.24
CA LYS A 217 13.36 -8.06 -32.36
C LYS A 217 12.95 -6.57 -32.41
N LEU A 218 12.93 -5.90 -31.26
CA LEU A 218 12.43 -4.53 -31.09
C LEU A 218 13.51 -3.53 -30.69
N ILE A 219 14.77 -3.95 -30.52
CA ILE A 219 15.83 -3.14 -29.91
C ILE A 219 16.07 -1.85 -30.68
N SER A 220 16.07 -1.90 -32.02
CA SER A 220 16.21 -0.72 -32.89
C SER A 220 15.12 0.34 -32.65
N SER A 221 13.95 -0.06 -32.17
CA SER A 221 12.84 0.84 -31.86
C SER A 221 12.97 1.55 -30.51
N PHE A 222 13.92 1.19 -29.64
CA PHE A 222 14.10 1.86 -28.34
C PHE A 222 14.52 3.33 -28.52
N ALA A 223 15.20 3.67 -29.62
CA ALA A 223 15.51 5.05 -29.99
C ALA A 223 14.26 5.96 -30.08
N ARG A 224 13.07 5.37 -30.21
CA ARG A 224 11.79 6.09 -30.30
C ARG A 224 11.19 6.42 -28.94
N TYR A 225 11.71 5.87 -27.84
CA TYR A 225 11.23 6.21 -26.50
C TYR A 225 11.48 7.69 -26.19
N LYS A 226 10.46 8.34 -25.62
CA LYS A 226 10.63 9.63 -24.96
C LYS A 226 11.16 9.36 -23.56
N ALA A 227 12.45 9.66 -23.36
CA ALA A 227 13.16 9.39 -22.12
C ALA A 227 13.69 10.68 -21.48
N TYR A 228 13.89 10.63 -20.17
CA TYR A 228 14.44 11.73 -19.36
C TYR A 228 15.56 11.19 -18.46
N VAL A 229 16.58 11.99 -18.20
CA VAL A 229 17.70 11.59 -17.33
C VAL A 229 17.24 11.52 -15.89
N GLY A 230 17.29 10.34 -15.28
CA GLY A 230 16.99 10.16 -13.85
C GLY A 230 18.21 10.45 -12.98
N ALA A 231 19.29 9.72 -13.20
CA ALA A 231 20.57 9.91 -12.52
C ALA A 231 21.72 9.36 -13.38
N THR A 232 22.94 9.76 -13.03
CA THR A 232 24.17 9.34 -13.71
C THR A 232 25.22 8.96 -12.68
N TRP A 233 25.90 7.84 -12.89
CA TRP A 233 27.02 7.37 -12.07
C TRP A 233 28.04 6.70 -12.98
N ASP A 234 29.32 6.75 -12.63
CA ASP A 234 30.41 6.13 -13.42
C ASP A 234 30.30 6.38 -14.94
N ASP A 235 30.15 5.32 -15.72
CA ASP A 235 29.92 5.31 -17.17
C ASP A 235 28.44 5.03 -17.54
N LYS A 236 27.51 5.07 -16.56
CA LYS A 236 26.09 4.71 -16.73
C LYS A 236 25.13 5.88 -16.50
N VAL A 237 23.96 5.74 -17.07
CA VAL A 237 22.83 6.65 -16.90
C VAL A 237 21.54 5.84 -16.79
N VAL A 238 20.69 6.18 -15.83
CA VAL A 238 19.31 5.69 -15.81
C VAL A 238 18.40 6.67 -16.52
N LEU A 239 17.58 6.13 -17.41
CA LEU A 239 16.58 6.87 -18.15
C LEU A 239 15.20 6.54 -17.63
N ILE A 240 14.41 7.56 -17.35
CA ILE A 240 13.00 7.45 -17.00
C ILE A 240 12.20 7.50 -18.30
N VAL A 241 11.43 6.44 -18.56
CA VAL A 241 10.53 6.33 -19.73
C VAL A 241 9.09 6.42 -19.24
N PRO A 242 8.51 7.63 -19.19
CA PRO A 242 7.21 7.81 -18.59
C PRO A 242 6.08 7.31 -19.48
N VAL A 243 5.10 6.64 -18.87
CA VAL A 243 3.90 6.14 -19.55
C VAL A 243 3.14 7.28 -20.23
N GLU A 244 3.07 8.44 -19.58
CA GLU A 244 2.36 9.62 -20.08
C GLU A 244 2.83 10.03 -21.49
N LYS A 245 4.13 9.95 -21.77
CA LYS A 245 4.72 10.39 -23.04
C LYS A 245 4.81 9.28 -24.07
N ASN A 246 4.74 8.02 -23.64
CA ASN A 246 4.96 6.84 -24.48
C ASN A 246 3.68 6.04 -24.77
N LYS A 247 2.48 6.61 -24.53
CA LYS A 247 1.17 5.99 -24.82
C LYS A 247 0.98 5.52 -26.28
N ARG A 248 1.70 6.13 -27.23
CA ARG A 248 1.64 5.81 -28.67
C ARG A 248 2.71 4.82 -29.13
N MET A 249 3.51 4.27 -28.22
CA MET A 249 4.45 3.21 -28.57
C MET A 249 3.71 1.95 -29.06
N PRO A 250 4.36 1.12 -29.90
CA PRO A 250 3.84 -0.20 -30.26
C PRO A 250 3.41 -0.99 -29.01
N LYS A 251 2.34 -1.78 -29.11
CA LYS A 251 1.71 -2.47 -27.97
C LYS A 251 2.73 -3.23 -27.12
N LEU A 252 3.62 -3.97 -27.79
CA LEU A 252 4.66 -4.81 -27.18
C LEU A 252 5.76 -4.01 -26.45
N MET A 253 5.92 -2.72 -26.74
CA MET A 253 6.92 -1.83 -26.11
C MET A 253 6.27 -0.82 -25.15
N ARG A 254 4.94 -0.80 -25.08
CA ARG A 254 4.23 0.29 -24.43
C ARG A 254 4.31 0.10 -22.91
N PRO A 255 4.89 1.05 -22.16
CA PRO A 255 4.85 1.00 -20.70
C PRO A 255 3.41 1.06 -20.19
N TYR A 256 3.05 0.19 -19.24
CA TYR A 256 1.81 0.30 -18.46
C TYR A 256 2.00 1.22 -17.23
N VAL A 257 3.23 1.27 -16.73
CA VAL A 257 3.73 2.17 -15.69
C VAL A 257 5.07 2.74 -16.16
N ASP A 258 5.58 3.78 -15.51
CA ASP A 258 6.91 4.31 -15.82
C ASP A 258 7.96 3.19 -15.67
N ILE A 259 8.76 2.98 -16.73
CA ILE A 259 9.86 2.02 -16.76
C ILE A 259 11.18 2.77 -16.77
N TYR A 260 12.25 2.09 -16.35
CA TYR A 260 13.58 2.67 -16.30
C TYR A 260 14.54 1.84 -17.13
N LEU A 261 15.40 2.51 -17.89
CA LEU A 261 16.39 1.84 -18.74
C LEU A 261 17.78 2.33 -18.33
N VAL A 262 18.68 1.41 -17.99
CA VAL A 262 20.07 1.74 -17.70
C VAL A 262 20.87 1.61 -18.98
N TYR A 263 21.62 2.65 -19.33
CA TYR A 263 22.46 2.71 -20.53
C TYR A 263 23.88 3.13 -20.18
N ALA A 264 24.82 2.81 -21.06
CA ALA A 264 26.11 3.50 -21.06
C ALA A 264 25.89 4.99 -21.38
N LYS A 265 26.64 5.89 -20.75
CA LYS A 265 26.56 7.35 -21.00
C LYS A 265 26.83 7.69 -22.45
N SER A 266 27.77 6.97 -23.09
CA SER A 266 28.08 7.13 -24.52
C SER A 266 26.94 6.75 -25.45
N ALA A 267 26.01 5.90 -25.00
CA ALA A 267 24.85 5.45 -25.78
C ALA A 267 23.67 6.43 -25.73
N VAL A 268 23.80 7.57 -25.03
CA VAL A 268 22.71 8.53 -24.79
C VAL A 268 23.16 9.96 -25.05
N ALA A 269 22.37 10.72 -25.80
CA ALA A 269 22.49 12.17 -25.91
C ALA A 269 21.51 12.87 -24.97
N VAL A 270 22.00 13.79 -24.12
CA VAL A 270 21.16 14.61 -23.23
C VAL A 270 20.96 15.99 -23.85
N LYS A 271 19.71 16.41 -24.01
CA LYS A 271 19.41 17.78 -24.48
C LYS A 271 19.70 18.77 -23.37
N SER A 272 20.55 19.75 -23.65
CA SER A 272 20.79 20.86 -22.73
C SER A 272 19.49 21.65 -22.51
N LYS A 273 19.17 21.93 -21.24
CA LYS A 273 18.08 22.85 -20.90
C LYS A 273 18.46 24.22 -21.44
N ARG A 274 17.66 24.80 -22.35
CA ARG A 274 17.77 26.24 -22.67
C ARG A 274 17.62 26.99 -21.36
N ARG A 275 18.72 27.59 -20.86
CA ARG A 275 18.67 28.57 -19.77
C ARG A 275 17.68 29.66 -20.19
N LYS A 276 16.58 29.80 -19.44
CA LYS A 276 15.78 31.03 -19.44
C LYS A 276 16.46 32.03 -18.53
#